data_AF-A0A6J6DCE4-F1
#
_entry.id   AF-A0A6J6DCE4-F1
#
_cell.length_a   1.000
_cell.length_b   1.000
_cell.length_c   1.000
_cell.angle_alpha   90.00
_cell.angle_beta   90.00
_cell.angle_gamma   90.00
#
_symmetry.space_group_name_H-M   'P 1'
#
loop_
_entity.id
_entity.type
_entity.pdbx_description
1 polymer ?
#
loop_
_entity_poly.entity_id
_entity_poly.type
_entity_poly.pdbx_seq_one_letter_code
_entity_poly.pdbx_strand_id
1 'polypeptide(L)'
;MRPLQWTAVSIATIGVLVLTIDYGRLPWVALGLALSWGGYGLMKKQLGLGALEGLAIETLIAFIPYCAYLIFIGAKGEGQFGHGVGLTILLISAGAITAIPLLLFNGSTTRLPFTTIGLLQYITPTIQFSIGVWIRHEAMPTARWVGFIFIWMALTTLAIDLLRSGRAINNSIA
;
A
#
# COMPACT_ATOMS: atom_id res chain seq x y z
N MET A 1 -20.22 14.96 5.27
CA MET A 1 -18.93 14.68 5.93
C MET A 1 -18.92 15.34 7.30
N ARG A 2 -18.40 14.67 8.33
CA ARG A 2 -18.40 15.21 9.72
C ARG A 2 -17.36 16.33 9.83
N PRO A 3 -17.60 17.40 10.64
CA PRO A 3 -16.69 18.54 10.76
C PRO A 3 -15.25 18.15 11.13
N LEU A 4 -15.08 17.06 11.90
CA LEU A 4 -13.77 16.50 12.26
C LEU A 4 -12.95 15.99 11.04
N GLN A 5 -13.61 15.49 9.99
CA GLN A 5 -12.92 15.06 8.75
C GLN A 5 -12.34 16.25 8.01
N TRP A 6 -13.02 17.40 8.04
CA TRP A 6 -12.54 18.63 7.41
C TRP A 6 -11.32 19.19 8.13
N THR A 7 -11.27 19.06 9.46
CA THR A 7 -10.09 19.39 10.26
C THR A 7 -8.89 18.50 9.91
N ALA A 8 -9.11 17.19 9.76
CA ALA A 8 -8.06 16.25 9.36
C ALA A 8 -7.51 16.55 7.96
N VAL A 9 -8.38 16.86 7.00
CA VAL A 9 -7.99 17.27 5.63
C VAL A 9 -7.17 18.57 5.66
N SER A 10 -7.58 19.54 6.48
CA SER A 10 -6.88 20.82 6.62
C SER A 10 -5.47 20.62 7.20
N ILE A 11 -5.33 19.80 8.25
CA ILE A 11 -4.04 19.47 8.87
C ILE A 11 -3.13 18.74 7.87
N ALA A 12 -3.67 17.76 7.12
CA ALA A 12 -2.91 17.06 6.08
C ALA A 12 -2.43 18.02 4.97
N THR A 13 -3.28 18.97 4.57
CA THR A 13 -2.96 19.98 3.56
C THR A 13 -1.83 20.89 4.02
N ILE A 14 -1.89 21.35 5.28
CA ILE A 14 -0.83 22.16 5.90
C ILE A 14 0.48 21.36 5.99
N GLY A 15 0.42 20.08 6.38
CA GLY A 15 1.59 19.21 6.42
C GLY A 15 2.28 19.07 5.05
N VAL A 16 1.50 18.89 3.98
CA VAL A 16 2.02 18.85 2.59
C VAL A 16 2.65 20.19 2.21
N LEU A 17 2.04 21.33 2.57
CA LEU A 17 2.59 22.66 2.31
C LEU A 17 3.93 22.87 3.00
N VAL A 18 4.04 22.51 4.29
CA VAL A 18 5.30 22.61 5.04
C VAL A 18 6.40 21.74 4.42
N LEU A 19 6.09 20.48 4.07
CA LEU A 19 7.02 19.59 3.38
C LEU A 19 7.45 20.15 2.01
N THR A 20 6.53 20.78 1.28
CA THR A 20 6.82 21.39 -0.02
C THR A 20 7.76 22.59 0.10
N ILE A 21 7.57 23.42 1.14
CA ILE A 21 8.41 24.59 1.42
C ILE A 21 9.82 24.13 1.86
N ASP A 22 9.91 23.12 2.74
CA ASP A 22 11.17 22.61 3.27
C ASP A 22 12.03 21.90 2.19
N TYR A 23 11.40 21.03 1.39
CA TYR A 23 12.11 20.33 0.31
C TYR A 23 12.35 21.19 -0.94
N GLY A 24 11.70 22.36 -1.04
CA GLY A 24 11.73 23.23 -2.22
C GLY A 24 11.12 22.61 -3.48
N ARG A 25 10.49 21.43 -3.35
CA ARG A 25 9.91 20.64 -4.46
C ARG A 25 8.60 20.04 -3.98
N LEU A 26 7.57 20.17 -4.81
CA LEU A 26 6.28 19.55 -4.52
C LEU A 26 6.44 18.02 -4.50
N PRO A 27 5.95 17.32 -3.45
CA PRO A 27 6.01 15.86 -3.36
C PRO A 27 4.95 15.21 -4.26
N TRP A 28 5.03 15.46 -5.57
CA TRP A 28 4.04 15.04 -6.56
C TRP A 28 3.88 13.51 -6.62
N VAL A 29 4.94 12.74 -6.35
CA VAL A 29 4.89 11.27 -6.28
C VAL A 29 4.03 10.82 -5.09
N ALA A 30 4.22 11.42 -3.92
CA ALA A 30 3.44 11.08 -2.73
C ALA A 30 1.97 11.50 -2.90
N LEU A 31 1.72 12.67 -3.49
CA LEU A 31 0.36 13.13 -3.82
C LEU A 31 -0.32 12.22 -4.85
N GLY A 32 0.39 11.86 -5.92
CA GLY A 32 -0.08 10.92 -6.94
C GLY A 32 -0.42 9.57 -6.32
N LEU A 33 0.47 9.03 -5.49
CA LEU A 33 0.22 7.78 -4.76
C LEU A 33 -1.00 7.90 -3.85
N ALA A 34 -1.10 8.95 -3.03
CA ALA A 34 -2.23 9.15 -2.13
C ALA A 34 -3.58 9.23 -2.88
N LEU A 35 -3.62 9.98 -3.99
CA LEU A 35 -4.81 10.12 -4.82
C LEU A 35 -5.15 8.82 -5.55
N SER A 36 -4.16 8.14 -6.14
CA SER A 36 -4.36 6.87 -6.82
C SER A 36 -4.81 5.77 -5.85
N TRP A 37 -4.17 5.64 -4.69
CA TRP A 37 -4.54 4.66 -3.68
C TRP A 37 -5.91 4.95 -3.07
N GLY A 38 -6.18 6.22 -2.76
CA GLY A 38 -7.48 6.64 -2.23
C GLY A 38 -8.61 6.41 -3.23
N GLY A 39 -8.40 6.80 -4.49
CA GLY A 39 -9.36 6.60 -5.59
C GLY A 39 -9.60 5.12 -5.90
N TYR A 40 -8.54 4.33 -6.02
CA TYR A 40 -8.62 2.87 -6.20
C TYR A 40 -9.38 2.21 -5.04
N GLY A 41 -9.03 2.53 -3.80
CA GLY A 41 -9.69 1.99 -2.61
C GLY A 41 -11.18 2.36 -2.54
N LEU A 42 -11.53 3.59 -2.94
CA LEU A 42 -12.92 4.05 -3.01
C LEU A 42 -13.72 3.32 -4.09
N MET A 43 -13.19 3.24 -5.32
CA MET A 43 -13.82 2.51 -6.43
C MET A 43 -14.05 1.05 -6.06
N LYS A 44 -13.03 0.40 -5.49
CA LYS A 44 -13.12 -1.00 -5.07
C LYS A 44 -14.20 -1.23 -4.01
N LYS A 45 -14.32 -0.30 -3.06
CA LYS A 45 -15.37 -0.35 -2.04
C LYS A 45 -16.77 -0.13 -2.64
N GLN A 46 -16.92 0.77 -3.61
CA GLN A 46 -18.19 1.06 -4.27
C GLN A 46 -18.67 -0.08 -5.18
N LEU A 47 -17.75 -0.78 -5.85
CA LEU A 47 -18.07 -1.87 -6.77
C LEU A 47 -18.57 -3.13 -6.05
N GLY A 48 -18.29 -3.30 -4.75
CA GLY A 48 -18.78 -4.43 -3.96
C GLY A 48 -18.34 -5.82 -4.46
N LEU A 49 -17.35 -5.87 -5.35
CA LEU A 49 -16.86 -7.09 -5.98
C LEU A 49 -16.13 -7.98 -4.96
N GLY A 50 -16.28 -9.29 -5.11
CA GLY A 50 -15.46 -10.26 -4.39
C GLY A 50 -13.98 -10.06 -4.70
N ALA A 51 -13.11 -10.42 -3.76
CA ALA A 51 -11.66 -10.22 -3.89
C ALA A 51 -11.06 -10.89 -5.13
N LEU A 52 -11.58 -12.06 -5.52
CA LEU A 52 -11.16 -12.79 -6.71
C LEU A 52 -11.67 -12.11 -7.99
N GLU A 53 -12.95 -11.70 -8.00
CA GLU A 53 -13.59 -11.05 -9.16
C GLU A 53 -12.92 -9.70 -9.46
N GLY A 54 -12.70 -8.89 -8.42
CA GLY A 54 -11.99 -7.61 -8.55
C GLY A 54 -10.57 -7.80 -9.08
N LEU A 55 -9.81 -8.75 -8.53
CA LEU A 55 -8.44 -9.00 -9.02
C LEU A 55 -8.45 -9.55 -10.46
N ALA A 56 -9.40 -10.41 -10.81
CA ALA A 56 -9.52 -10.96 -12.16
C ALA A 56 -9.80 -9.86 -13.20
N ILE A 57 -10.72 -8.94 -12.89
CA ILE A 57 -11.03 -7.79 -13.76
C ILE A 57 -9.82 -6.86 -13.87
N GLU A 58 -9.18 -6.52 -12.74
CA GLU A 58 -7.96 -5.70 -12.73
C GLU A 58 -6.85 -6.34 -13.59
N THR A 59 -6.68 -7.66 -13.47
CA THR A 59 -5.69 -8.41 -14.25
C THR A 59 -6.06 -8.47 -15.73
N LEU A 60 -7.34 -8.62 -16.07
CA LEU A 60 -7.82 -8.64 -17.46
C LEU A 60 -7.65 -7.29 -18.15
N ILE A 61 -7.90 -6.19 -17.43
CA ILE A 61 -7.64 -4.84 -17.94
C ILE A 61 -6.14 -4.64 -18.14
N ALA A 62 -5.31 -5.07 -17.17
CA ALA A 62 -3.87 -4.96 -17.25
C ALA A 62 -3.23 -5.91 -18.28
N PHE A 63 -3.92 -6.97 -18.67
CA PHE A 63 -3.47 -7.93 -19.68
C PHE A 63 -3.14 -7.24 -21.01
N ILE A 64 -3.95 -6.26 -21.43
CA ILE A 64 -3.76 -5.55 -22.70
C ILE A 64 -2.41 -4.80 -22.76
N PRO A 65 -2.09 -3.88 -21.83
CA PRO A 65 -0.79 -3.21 -21.83
C PRO A 65 0.37 -4.18 -21.56
N TYR A 66 0.18 -5.22 -20.75
CA TYR A 66 1.21 -6.23 -20.53
C TYR A 66 1.52 -7.02 -21.80
N CYS A 67 0.53 -7.46 -22.56
CA CYS A 67 0.74 -8.13 -23.84
C CYS A 67 1.44 -7.23 -24.85
N ALA A 68 1.03 -5.96 -24.96
CA ALA A 68 1.70 -5.00 -25.83
C ALA A 68 3.19 -4.85 -25.47
N TYR A 69 3.49 -4.75 -24.16
CA TYR A 69 4.86 -4.67 -23.67
C TYR A 69 5.66 -5.96 -23.92
N LEU A 70 5.07 -7.14 -23.68
CA LEU A 70 5.71 -8.42 -23.94
C LEU A 70 6.06 -8.61 -25.42
N ILE A 71 5.17 -8.21 -26.33
CA ILE A 71 5.43 -8.23 -27.78
C ILE A 71 6.56 -7.27 -28.13
N PHE A 72 6.57 -6.07 -27.55
CA PHE A 72 7.61 -5.07 -27.80
C PHE A 72 9.01 -5.55 -27.36
N ILE A 73 9.15 -6.10 -26.15
CA ILE A 73 10.44 -6.63 -25.68
C ILE A 73 10.84 -7.91 -26.41
N GLY A 74 9.86 -8.74 -26.81
CA GLY A 74 10.09 -9.93 -27.62
C GLY A 74 10.63 -9.58 -29.00
N ALA A 75 10.08 -8.55 -29.65
CA ALA A 75 10.54 -8.04 -30.94
C ALA A 75 11.97 -7.45 -30.87
N LYS A 76 12.39 -6.94 -29.71
CA LYS A 76 13.76 -6.48 -29.47
C LYS A 76 14.75 -7.60 -29.14
N GLY A 77 14.28 -8.83 -28.92
CA GLY A 77 15.11 -9.93 -28.43
C GLY A 77 15.57 -9.78 -26.97
N GLU A 78 14.97 -8.84 -26.22
CA GLU A 78 15.29 -8.62 -24.79
C GLU A 78 14.45 -9.52 -23.86
N GLY A 79 13.52 -10.30 -24.41
CA GLY A 79 12.65 -11.20 -23.66
C GLY A 79 13.40 -12.36 -23.01
N GLN A 80 13.42 -12.40 -21.67
CA GLN A 80 14.19 -13.37 -20.89
C GLN A 80 13.47 -14.70 -20.61
N PHE A 81 12.17 -14.78 -20.91
CA PHE A 81 11.39 -15.99 -20.71
C PHE A 81 11.85 -17.10 -21.67
N GLY A 82 12.17 -18.28 -21.15
CA GLY A 82 12.66 -19.41 -21.96
C GLY A 82 14.18 -19.43 -22.22
N HIS A 83 14.93 -18.38 -21.88
CA HIS A 83 16.40 -18.33 -22.04
C HIS A 83 17.16 -19.23 -21.05
N GLY A 84 16.51 -19.63 -19.95
CA GLY A 84 17.07 -20.56 -18.98
C GLY A 84 16.01 -21.09 -18.02
N VAL A 85 16.12 -22.37 -17.66
CA VAL A 85 15.13 -23.05 -16.80
C VAL A 85 15.00 -22.35 -15.45
N GLY A 86 16.12 -21.97 -14.82
CA GLY A 86 16.12 -21.26 -13.54
C GLY A 86 15.43 -19.89 -13.60
N LEU A 87 15.75 -19.07 -14.60
CA LEU A 87 15.14 -17.75 -14.78
C LEU A 87 13.65 -17.86 -15.11
N THR A 88 13.27 -18.84 -15.93
CA THR A 88 11.87 -19.10 -16.28
C THR A 88 11.05 -19.49 -15.04
N ILE A 89 11.59 -20.36 -14.18
CA ILE A 89 10.98 -20.71 -12.90
C ILE A 89 10.85 -19.49 -12.00
N LEU A 90 11.88 -18.64 -11.91
CA LEU A 90 11.84 -17.40 -11.15
C LEU A 90 10.73 -16.46 -11.66
N LEU A 91 10.62 -16.27 -12.98
CA LEU A 91 9.57 -15.45 -13.59
C LEU A 91 8.16 -15.97 -13.29
N ILE A 92 7.95 -17.29 -13.38
CA ILE A 92 6.67 -17.91 -13.01
C ILE A 92 6.38 -17.70 -11.51
N SER A 93 7.39 -17.93 -10.66
CA SER A 93 7.26 -17.78 -9.20
C SER A 93 7.00 -16.32 -8.78
N ALA A 94 7.53 -15.34 -9.51
CA ALA A 94 7.28 -13.92 -9.28
C ALA A 94 5.78 -13.58 -9.46
N GLY A 95 5.12 -14.21 -10.44
CA GLY A 95 3.67 -14.11 -10.63
C GLY A 95 2.91 -14.64 -9.41
N ALA A 96 3.25 -15.83 -8.93
CA ALA A 96 2.62 -16.44 -7.76
C ALA A 96 2.84 -15.63 -6.47
N ILE A 97 4.08 -15.20 -6.22
CA ILE A 97 4.47 -14.38 -5.06
C ILE A 97 3.77 -13.01 -5.07
N THR A 98 3.35 -12.51 -6.23
CA THR A 98 2.60 -11.24 -6.34
C THR A 98 1.10 -11.45 -6.22
N ALA A 99 0.55 -12.44 -6.95
CA ALA A 99 -0.89 -12.67 -7.00
C ALA A 99 -1.45 -13.16 -5.67
N ILE A 100 -0.73 -14.04 -4.95
CA ILE A 100 -1.22 -14.61 -3.69
C ILE A 100 -1.40 -13.53 -2.61
N PRO A 101 -0.40 -12.68 -2.31
CA PRO A 101 -0.60 -11.58 -1.36
C PRO A 101 -1.66 -10.57 -1.79
N LEU A 102 -1.77 -10.27 -3.09
CA LEU A 102 -2.83 -9.38 -3.59
C LEU A 102 -4.23 -9.96 -3.40
N LEU A 103 -4.42 -11.27 -3.60
CA LEU A 103 -5.68 -11.96 -3.30
C LEU A 103 -6.01 -11.90 -1.80
N LEU A 104 -5.03 -12.20 -0.94
CA LEU A 104 -5.19 -12.14 0.52
C LEU A 104 -5.50 -10.71 0.98
N PHE A 105 -4.80 -9.71 0.43
CA PHE A 105 -5.03 -8.30 0.69
C PHE A 105 -6.42 -7.86 0.26
N ASN A 106 -6.80 -8.14 -0.99
CA ASN A 106 -8.14 -7.83 -1.51
C ASN A 106 -9.23 -8.51 -0.67
N GLY A 107 -9.02 -9.77 -0.28
CA GLY A 107 -9.92 -10.51 0.62
C GLY A 107 -10.04 -9.89 2.02
N SER A 108 -8.96 -9.27 2.51
CA SER A 108 -8.95 -8.56 3.78
C SER A 108 -9.67 -7.22 3.70
N THR A 109 -9.51 -6.48 2.59
CA THR A 109 -10.16 -5.16 2.41
C THR A 109 -11.68 -5.21 2.33
N THR A 110 -12.27 -6.34 1.93
CA THR A 110 -13.73 -6.52 1.93
C THR A 110 -14.29 -6.91 3.30
N ARG A 111 -13.43 -7.34 4.23
CA ARG A 111 -13.81 -7.88 5.55
C ARG A 111 -13.41 -6.99 6.73
N LEU A 112 -12.39 -6.15 6.55
CA LEU A 112 -11.84 -5.30 7.60
C LEU A 112 -12.11 -3.81 7.32
N PRO A 113 -12.32 -2.99 8.37
CA PRO A 113 -12.37 -1.55 8.23
C PRO A 113 -11.07 -1.00 7.61
N PHE A 114 -11.18 0.05 6.79
CA PHE A 114 -10.03 0.72 6.17
C PHE A 114 -8.99 1.20 7.21
N THR A 115 -9.44 1.63 8.39
CA THR A 115 -8.55 2.01 9.50
C THR A 115 -7.66 0.86 9.96
N THR A 116 -8.20 -0.36 10.03
CA THR A 116 -7.44 -1.57 10.39
C THR A 116 -6.46 -1.95 9.29
N ILE A 117 -6.88 -1.86 8.03
CA ILE A 117 -5.99 -2.09 6.88
C ILE A 117 -4.81 -1.10 6.89
N GLY A 118 -5.08 0.19 7.17
CA GLY A 118 -4.05 1.22 7.28
C GLY A 118 -3.04 0.93 8.41
N LEU A 119 -3.51 0.45 9.57
CA LEU A 119 -2.64 -0.03 10.65
C LEU A 119 -1.74 -1.18 10.22
N LEU A 120 -2.31 -2.20 9.57
CA LEU A 120 -1.57 -3.39 9.12
C LEU A 120 -0.48 -3.04 8.10
N GLN A 121 -0.66 -1.98 7.31
CA GLN A 121 0.37 -1.53 6.37
C GLN A 121 1.65 -1.04 7.06
N TYR A 122 1.62 -0.68 8.34
CA TYR A 122 2.83 -0.32 9.11
C TYR A 122 3.70 -1.51 9.53
N ILE A 123 3.21 -2.74 9.34
CA ILE A 123 4.03 -3.96 9.52
C ILE A 123 5.19 -3.95 8.52
N THR A 124 4.93 -3.58 7.26
CA THR A 124 5.95 -3.55 6.20
C THR A 124 7.14 -2.62 6.52
N PRO A 125 6.95 -1.31 6.81
CA PRO A 125 8.06 -0.44 7.15
C PRO A 125 8.74 -0.86 8.47
N THR A 126 8.02 -1.49 9.40
CA THR A 126 8.62 -2.05 10.63
C THR A 126 9.56 -3.21 10.30
N ILE A 127 9.14 -4.16 9.45
CA ILE A 127 10.00 -5.26 9.01
C ILE A 127 11.20 -4.72 8.21
N GLN A 128 10.97 -3.78 7.28
CA GLN A 128 12.04 -3.17 6.50
C GLN A 128 13.07 -2.46 7.39
N PHE A 129 12.60 -1.72 8.40
CA PHE A 129 13.46 -1.11 9.41
C PHE A 129 14.27 -2.16 10.18
N SER A 130 13.62 -3.21 10.68
CA SER A 130 14.28 -4.28 11.43
C SER A 130 15.35 -4.99 10.59
N ILE A 131 15.06 -5.26 9.32
CA ILE A 131 16.04 -5.81 8.37
C ILE A 131 17.20 -4.82 8.16
N GLY A 132 16.90 -3.53 7.96
CA GLY A 132 17.89 -2.46 7.79
C GLY A 132 18.87 -2.37 8.96
N VAL A 133 18.37 -2.40 10.20
CA VAL A 133 19.19 -2.28 11.42
C VAL A 133 19.91 -3.58 11.75
N TRP A 134 19.20 -4.71 11.80
CA TRP A 134 19.74 -5.95 12.35
C TRP A 134 20.46 -6.82 11.33
N ILE A 135 20.04 -6.80 10.06
CA ILE A 135 20.62 -7.65 9.01
C ILE A 135 21.60 -6.86 8.14
N ARG A 136 21.20 -5.66 7.71
CA ARG A 136 22.01 -4.79 6.83
C ARG A 136 22.96 -3.88 7.60
N HIS A 137 22.81 -3.78 8.92
CA HIS A 137 23.61 -2.91 9.80
C HIS A 137 23.73 -1.46 9.30
N GLU A 138 22.65 -0.91 8.75
CA GLU A 138 22.64 0.46 8.23
C GLU A 138 22.84 1.49 9.33
N ALA A 139 23.64 2.51 9.05
CA ALA A 139 23.86 3.63 9.95
C ALA A 139 22.52 4.34 10.20
N MET A 140 22.08 4.29 11.46
CA MET A 140 20.78 4.81 11.87
C MET A 140 20.99 6.09 12.68
N PRO A 141 20.88 7.28 12.06
CA PRO A 141 21.00 8.54 12.77
C PRO A 141 19.89 8.69 13.80
N THR A 142 20.18 9.40 14.89
CA THR A 142 19.30 9.54 16.07
C THR A 142 17.91 10.04 15.69
N ALA A 143 17.81 10.92 14.69
CA ALA A 143 16.52 11.41 14.18
C ALA A 143 15.61 10.30 13.64
N ARG A 144 16.17 9.28 12.97
CA ARG A 144 15.40 8.15 12.42
C ARG A 144 14.87 7.24 13.53
N TRP A 145 15.65 7.02 14.59
CA TRP A 145 15.21 6.30 15.79
C TRP A 145 14.03 6.99 16.47
N VAL A 146 14.14 8.30 16.69
CA VAL A 146 13.08 9.09 17.31
C VAL A 146 11.80 9.01 16.48
N GLY A 147 11.89 9.19 15.16
CA GLY A 147 10.74 9.08 14.26
C GLY A 147 10.04 7.72 14.34
N PHE A 148 10.78 6.62 14.34
CA PHE A 148 10.21 5.27 14.47
C PHE A 148 9.53 5.04 15.83
N ILE A 149 10.10 5.53 16.92
CA ILE A 149 9.49 5.45 18.25
C ILE A 149 8.16 6.19 18.27
N PHE A 150 8.08 7.39 17.72
CA PHE A 150 6.82 8.14 17.63
C PHE A 150 5.76 7.41 16.79
N ILE A 151 6.16 6.82 15.66
CA ILE A 151 5.26 6.01 14.82
C ILE A 151 4.75 4.80 15.61
N TRP A 152 5.62 4.04 16.27
CA TRP A 152 5.21 2.88 17.07
C TRP A 152 4.32 3.26 18.27
N MET A 153 4.56 4.40 18.91
CA MET A 153 3.65 4.91 19.95
C MET A 153 2.27 5.19 19.37
N ALA A 154 2.18 5.93 18.26
CA ALA A 154 0.91 6.22 17.59
C ALA A 154 0.16 4.94 17.17
N LEU A 155 0.88 3.96 16.61
CA LEU A 155 0.32 2.67 16.21
C LEU A 155 -0.18 1.86 17.41
N THR A 156 0.57 1.86 18.52
CA THR A 156 0.19 1.18 19.76
C THR A 156 -1.07 1.81 20.34
N THR A 157 -1.15 3.14 20.39
CA THR A 157 -2.35 3.85 20.85
C THR A 157 -3.56 3.53 19.96
N LEU A 158 -3.41 3.57 18.64
CA LEU A 158 -4.49 3.25 17.71
C LEU A 158 -4.92 1.78 17.81
N ALA A 159 -3.97 0.85 17.97
CA ALA A 159 -4.25 -0.57 18.16
C ALA A 159 -5.03 -0.82 19.46
N ILE A 160 -4.62 -0.17 20.56
CA ILE A 160 -5.33 -0.25 21.84
C ILE A 160 -6.74 0.34 21.70
N ASP A 161 -6.90 1.46 21.00
CA ASP A 161 -8.20 2.08 20.74
C ASP A 161 -9.12 1.13 19.94
N LEU A 162 -8.63 0.52 18.87
CA LEU A 162 -9.40 -0.48 18.12
C LEU A 162 -9.78 -1.72 18.95
N LEU A 163 -8.86 -2.22 19.78
CA LEU A 163 -9.12 -3.37 20.65
C LEU A 163 -10.15 -3.04 21.73
N ARG A 164 -10.09 -1.83 22.31
CA ARG A 164 -11.05 -1.35 23.32
C ARG A 164 -12.40 -1.01 22.71
N SER A 165 -12.41 -0.47 21.49
CA SER A 165 -13.62 -0.13 20.74
C SER A 165 -14.28 -1.35 20.08
N GLY A 166 -13.74 -2.56 20.29
CA GLY A 166 -14.32 -3.85 19.91
C GLY A 166 -15.69 -4.19 20.53
N ARG A 167 -16.28 -3.26 21.30
CA ARG A 167 -17.72 -3.22 21.61
C ARG A 167 -18.36 -2.02 20.90
N ALA A 168 -18.92 -2.28 19.72
CA ALA A 168 -19.85 -1.43 18.99
C ALA A 168 -19.30 -0.07 18.47
N ILE A 169 -18.53 -0.10 17.39
CA ILE A 169 -18.77 0.89 16.33
C ILE A 169 -19.85 0.30 15.44
N ASN A 170 -21.09 0.59 15.83
CA ASN A 170 -22.28 0.36 15.03
C ASN A 170 -22.02 1.00 13.65
N ASN A 171 -21.97 0.17 12.60
CA ASN A 171 -21.81 0.57 11.19
C ASN A 171 -23.06 1.29 10.64
N SER A 172 -23.81 1.98 11.48
CA SER A 172 -24.89 2.86 11.06
C SER A 172 -24.38 4.29 11.11
N ILE A 173 -23.60 4.69 10.10
CA ILE A 173 -23.73 6.00 9.43
C ILE A 173 -23.21 5.88 7.98
N ALA A 174 -24.19 5.69 7.09
CA ALA A 174 -24.31 6.17 5.72
C ALA A 174 -23.07 6.19 4.80
#